data_AF-F6DP31-F1
#
_entry.id   AF-F6DP31-F1
#
_cell.length_a   1.000
_cell.length_b   1.000
_cell.length_c   1.000
_cell.angle_alpha   90.00
_cell.angle_beta   90.00
_cell.angle_gamma   90.00
#
_symmetry.space_group_name_H-M   'P 1'
#
loop_
_entity.id
_entity.type
_entity.pdbx_description
1 polymer ?
#
loop_
_entity_poly.entity_id
_entity_poly.type
_entity_poly.pdbx_seq_one_letter_code
_entity_poly.pdbx_strand_id
1 'polypeptide(L)'
;MEKVLDLPLELIQLLNEIYKKSKELNPKLTEKQFFINLFNEGLEPYLSIKPSPYLKDEVKLCNDIKLAVRYSGKTQTQVAKEIGIDRTYLQKIISGKNEPSVTLALLIVRACGYPKFEDIFYLEPIRD
;
A
#
# COMPACT_ATOMS: atom_id res chain seq x y z
N MET A 1 -18.71 10.21 -26.59
CA MET A 1 -17.69 9.99 -27.64
C MET A 1 -16.64 9.06 -27.06
N GLU A 2 -16.71 7.77 -27.40
CA GLU A 2 -15.62 6.84 -27.08
C GLU A 2 -14.36 7.31 -27.83
N LYS A 3 -13.29 7.62 -27.10
CA LYS A 3 -11.99 7.84 -27.72
C LYS A 3 -11.50 6.48 -28.21
N VAL A 4 -11.66 6.22 -29.50
CA VAL A 4 -11.00 5.08 -30.15
C VAL A 4 -9.50 5.32 -30.05
N LEU A 5 -8.80 4.38 -29.44
CA LEU A 5 -7.34 4.44 -29.31
C LEU A 5 -6.76 4.26 -30.72
N ASP A 6 -6.13 5.30 -31.26
CA ASP A 6 -5.47 5.22 -32.57
C ASP A 6 -4.10 4.55 -32.38
N LEU A 7 -4.03 3.26 -32.72
CA LEU A 7 -2.82 2.46 -32.59
C LEU A 7 -2.05 2.43 -33.91
N PRO A 8 -0.72 2.60 -33.89
CA PRO A 8 0.11 2.43 -35.08
C PRO A 8 -0.10 1.05 -35.72
N LEU A 9 -0.14 1.01 -37.05
CA LEU A 9 -0.40 -0.23 -37.81
C LEU A 9 0.57 -1.36 -37.45
N GLU A 10 1.83 -1.03 -37.22
CA GLU A 10 2.89 -1.97 -36.83
C GLU A 10 2.56 -2.67 -35.50
N LEU A 11 2.00 -1.94 -34.55
CA LEU A 11 1.61 -2.48 -33.25
C LEU A 11 0.39 -3.40 -33.39
N ILE A 12 -0.58 -3.04 -34.23
CA ILE A 12 -1.74 -3.89 -34.52
C ILE A 12 -1.28 -5.21 -35.15
N GLN A 13 -0.35 -5.16 -36.10
CA GLN A 13 0.20 -6.35 -36.74
C GLN A 13 0.93 -7.25 -35.73
N LEU A 14 1.75 -6.66 -34.87
CA LEU A 14 2.45 -7.39 -33.81
C LEU A 14 1.46 -8.08 -32.84
N LEU A 15 0.43 -7.36 -32.38
CA LEU A 15 -0.59 -7.90 -31.47
C LEU A 15 -1.34 -9.10 -32.10
N ASN A 16 -1.64 -9.02 -33.40
CA ASN A 16 -2.28 -10.11 -34.12
C ASN A 16 -1.38 -11.35 -34.25
N GLU A 17 -0.08 -11.16 -34.53
CA GLU A 17 0.88 -12.26 -34.58
C GLU A 17 1.05 -12.95 -33.22
N ILE A 18 1.10 -12.16 -32.15
CA ILE A 18 1.16 -12.69 -30.78
C ILE A 18 -0.12 -13.48 -30.46
N TYR A 19 -1.29 -12.91 -30.73
CA TYR A 19 -2.58 -13.59 -30.52
C TYR A 19 -2.66 -14.92 -31.28
N LYS A 20 -2.25 -14.93 -32.55
CA LYS A 20 -2.25 -16.14 -33.38
C LYS A 20 -1.40 -17.24 -32.74
N LYS A 21 -0.17 -16.93 -32.32
CA LYS A 21 0.70 -17.88 -31.62
C LYS A 21 0.11 -18.33 -30.28
N SER A 22 -0.50 -17.44 -29.51
CA SER A 22 -1.17 -17.79 -28.25
C SER A 22 -2.37 -18.72 -28.47
N LYS A 23 -3.09 -18.57 -29.58
CA LYS A 23 -4.22 -19.41 -29.95
C LYS A 23 -3.81 -20.79 -30.47
N GLU A 24 -2.66 -20.89 -31.14
CA GLU A 24 -2.05 -22.19 -31.48
C GLU A 24 -1.73 -23.00 -30.21
N LEU A 25 -1.24 -22.33 -29.17
CA LEU A 25 -0.95 -22.95 -27.86
C LEU A 25 -2.21 -23.22 -27.02
N ASN A 26 -3.24 -22.38 -27.15
CA ASN A 26 -4.53 -22.53 -26.48
C ASN A 26 -5.70 -22.29 -27.44
N PRO A 27 -6.22 -23.34 -28.11
CA PRO A 27 -7.28 -23.19 -29.11
C PRO A 27 -8.59 -22.60 -28.58
N LYS A 28 -8.82 -22.65 -27.27
CA LYS A 28 -10.01 -22.08 -26.62
C LYS A 28 -9.87 -20.58 -26.33
N LEU A 29 -8.67 -20.01 -26.52
CA LEU A 29 -8.41 -18.59 -26.28
C LEU A 29 -9.21 -17.74 -27.28
N THR A 30 -10.08 -16.90 -26.75
CA THR A 30 -10.78 -15.88 -27.53
C THR A 30 -9.96 -14.59 -27.59
N GLU A 31 -10.19 -13.79 -28.61
CA GLU A 31 -9.55 -12.48 -28.78
C GLU A 31 -9.80 -11.55 -27.58
N LYS A 32 -11.04 -11.53 -27.09
CA LYS A 32 -11.41 -10.78 -25.88
C LYS A 32 -10.59 -11.21 -24.67
N GLN A 33 -10.42 -12.51 -24.44
CA GLN A 33 -9.62 -13.03 -23.32
C GLN A 33 -8.14 -12.72 -23.50
N PHE A 34 -7.63 -12.82 -24.72
CA PHE A 34 -6.25 -12.46 -25.02
C PHE A 34 -5.96 -11.02 -24.62
N PHE A 35 -6.79 -10.06 -25.06
CA PHE A 35 -6.61 -8.66 -24.70
C PHE A 35 -6.79 -8.41 -23.21
N ILE A 36 -7.81 -9.00 -22.57
CA ILE A 36 -8.00 -8.88 -21.11
C ILE A 36 -6.76 -9.35 -20.35
N ASN A 37 -6.18 -10.49 -20.73
CA ASN A 37 -4.98 -11.02 -20.08
C ASN A 37 -3.76 -10.13 -20.38
N LEU A 38 -3.61 -9.66 -21.62
CA LEU A 38 -2.54 -8.75 -21.99
C LEU A 38 -2.58 -7.43 -21.20
N PHE A 39 -3.78 -6.86 -20.99
CA PHE A 39 -3.96 -5.65 -20.19
C PHE A 39 -3.74 -5.93 -18.70
N ASN A 40 -4.33 -6.99 -18.16
CA ASN A 40 -4.28 -7.28 -16.72
C ASN A 40 -2.91 -7.78 -16.26
N GLU A 41 -2.17 -8.51 -17.10
CA GLU A 41 -0.88 -9.08 -16.69
C GLU A 41 0.30 -8.26 -17.23
N GLY A 42 0.17 -7.70 -18.43
CA GLY A 42 1.24 -6.94 -19.08
C GLY A 42 1.24 -5.45 -18.74
N LEU A 43 0.08 -4.86 -18.48
CA LEU A 43 -0.07 -3.42 -18.28
C LEU A 43 -0.42 -3.01 -16.84
N GLU A 44 -0.76 -3.96 -15.97
CA GLU A 44 -0.99 -3.69 -14.54
C GLU A 44 0.13 -2.88 -13.87
N PRO A 45 1.43 -3.12 -14.12
CA PRO A 45 2.49 -2.29 -13.55
C PRO A 45 2.41 -0.81 -13.93
N TYR A 46 1.86 -0.51 -15.11
CA TYR A 46 1.74 0.84 -15.66
C TYR A 46 0.38 1.49 -15.38
N LEU A 47 -0.65 0.68 -15.16
CA LEU A 47 -1.97 1.14 -14.71
C LEU A 47 -1.99 1.42 -13.21
N SER A 48 -1.09 0.78 -12.45
CA SER A 48 -0.79 1.20 -11.09
C SER A 48 -0.11 2.57 -11.17
N ILE A 49 -0.90 3.64 -11.03
CA ILE A 49 -0.40 4.88 -10.46
C ILE A 49 0.03 4.48 -9.05
N LYS A 50 1.24 3.94 -8.89
CA LYS A 50 1.90 4.02 -7.60
C LYS A 50 1.86 5.50 -7.27
N PRO A 51 1.18 5.93 -6.18
CA PRO A 51 1.21 7.33 -5.81
C PRO A 51 2.69 7.75 -5.84
N SER A 52 2.96 8.86 -6.52
CA SER A 52 4.30 9.47 -6.48
C SER A 52 4.77 9.42 -5.03
N PRO A 53 6.01 8.98 -4.74
CA PRO A 53 6.48 8.96 -3.37
C PRO A 53 6.24 10.34 -2.78
N TYR A 54 5.45 10.38 -1.71
CA TYR A 54 5.17 11.64 -1.02
C TYR A 54 6.49 12.25 -0.58
N LEU A 55 6.68 13.55 -0.83
CA LEU A 55 7.77 14.27 -0.22
C LEU A 55 7.52 14.37 1.29
N LYS A 56 8.61 14.44 2.08
CA LYS A 56 8.52 14.43 3.55
C LYS A 56 7.62 15.53 4.09
N ASP A 57 7.59 16.68 3.43
CA ASP A 57 6.82 17.87 3.75
C ASP A 57 5.37 17.84 3.25
N GLU A 58 4.99 16.82 2.48
CA GLU A 58 3.62 16.63 1.97
C GLU A 58 2.80 15.67 2.84
N VAL A 59 3.42 15.03 3.83
CA VAL A 59 2.80 13.99 4.67
C VAL A 59 3.06 14.21 6.14
N LYS A 60 2.15 13.69 6.95
CA LYS A 60 2.30 13.56 8.41
C LYS A 60 2.24 12.10 8.80
N LEU A 61 3.02 11.74 9.84
CA LEU A 61 2.91 10.43 10.46
C LEU A 61 1.67 10.38 11.36
N CYS A 62 0.68 9.58 10.95
CA CYS A 62 -0.49 9.24 11.73
C CYS A 62 -0.29 7.92 12.49
N ASN A 63 -1.10 7.70 13.52
CA ASN A 63 -1.05 6.47 14.28
C ASN A 63 -2.40 6.04 14.87
N ASP A 64 -2.59 4.72 14.97
CA ASP A 64 -3.74 4.07 15.62
C ASP A 64 -3.33 3.32 16.90
N ILE A 65 -2.30 3.81 17.60
CA ILE A 65 -1.77 3.14 18.81
C ILE A 65 -2.86 2.96 19.87
N LYS A 66 -3.74 3.93 20.06
CA LYS A 66 -4.83 3.83 21.05
C LYS A 66 -5.76 2.66 20.75
N LEU A 67 -6.07 2.46 19.47
CA LEU A 67 -6.88 1.35 18.98
C LEU A 67 -6.12 0.03 19.18
N ALA A 68 -4.85 -0.02 18.78
CA ALA A 68 -3.99 -1.19 18.91
C ALA A 68 -3.82 -1.66 20.36
N VAL A 69 -3.61 -0.72 21.29
CA VAL A 69 -3.55 -1.00 22.73
C VAL A 69 -4.86 -1.63 23.21
N ARG A 70 -6.01 -1.11 22.80
CA ARG A 70 -7.32 -1.67 23.14
C ARG A 70 -7.49 -3.11 22.63
N TYR A 71 -7.10 -3.38 21.38
CA TYR A 71 -7.17 -4.72 20.79
C TYR A 71 -6.23 -5.72 21.46
N SER A 72 -5.07 -5.27 21.93
CA SER A 72 -4.13 -6.12 22.66
C SER A 72 -4.64 -6.56 24.06
N GLY A 73 -5.76 -6.00 24.54
CA GLY A 73 -6.26 -6.23 25.89
C GLY A 73 -5.41 -5.58 27.00
N LYS A 74 -4.42 -4.76 26.63
CA LYS A 74 -3.52 -4.07 27.56
C LYS A 74 -3.97 -2.63 27.80
N THR A 75 -3.52 -2.06 28.91
CA THR A 75 -3.58 -0.63 29.18
C THR A 75 -2.35 0.07 28.58
N GLN A 76 -2.46 1.37 28.31
CA GLN A 76 -1.30 2.17 27.86
C GLN A 76 -0.13 2.07 28.85
N THR A 77 -0.41 2.01 30.16
CA THR A 77 0.62 1.87 31.20
C THR A 77 1.37 0.53 31.07
N GLN A 78 0.66 -0.56 30.78
CA GLN A 78 1.28 -1.87 30.57
C GLN A 78 2.18 -1.87 29.34
N VAL A 79 1.69 -1.33 28.21
CA VAL A 79 2.48 -1.23 26.98
C VAL A 79 3.72 -0.34 27.18
N ALA A 80 3.57 0.82 27.82
CA ALA A 80 4.69 1.70 28.11
C ALA A 80 5.76 1.01 28.98
N LYS A 81 5.34 0.29 30.02
CA LYS A 81 6.23 -0.48 30.89
C LYS A 81 6.96 -1.59 30.14
N GLU A 82 6.25 -2.31 29.26
CA GLU A 82 6.79 -3.42 28.47
C GLU A 82 7.89 -2.96 27.51
N ILE A 83 7.74 -1.78 26.90
CA ILE A 83 8.73 -1.21 25.98
C ILE A 83 9.73 -0.27 26.67
N GLY A 84 9.68 -0.14 28.00
CA GLY A 84 10.66 0.62 28.79
C GLY A 84 10.56 2.14 28.66
N ILE A 85 9.37 2.71 28.44
CA ILE A 85 9.16 4.16 28.38
C ILE A 85 8.17 4.65 29.44
N ASP A 86 8.19 5.96 29.69
CA ASP A 86 7.18 6.60 30.52
C ASP A 86 5.81 6.67 29.82
N ARG A 87 4.72 6.49 30.58
CA ARG A 87 3.35 6.53 30.05
C ARG A 87 3.03 7.89 29.42
N THR A 88 3.48 9.00 30.01
CA THR A 88 3.22 10.34 29.46
C THR A 88 3.93 10.54 28.13
N TYR A 89 5.10 9.92 27.94
CA TYR A 89 5.79 9.92 26.66
C TYR A 89 5.02 9.12 25.59
N LEU A 90 4.53 7.93 25.95
CA LEU A 90 3.62 7.17 25.07
C LEU A 90 2.38 7.99 24.69
N GLN A 91 1.80 8.74 25.64
CA GLN A 91 0.64 9.59 25.38
C GLN A 91 0.96 10.75 24.42
N LYS A 92 2.16 11.33 24.48
CA LYS A 92 2.61 12.34 23.50
C LYS A 92 2.73 11.75 22.10
N ILE A 93 3.19 10.50 21.98
CA ILE A 93 3.24 9.79 20.71
C ILE A 93 1.82 9.52 20.17
N ILE A 94 0.94 8.97 21.00
CA ILE A 94 -0.46 8.70 20.63
C ILE A 94 -1.16 9.97 20.13
N SER A 95 -0.91 11.11 20.77
CA SER A 95 -1.52 12.39 20.37
C SER A 95 -0.85 13.07 19.17
N GLY A 96 0.20 12.48 18.58
CA GLY A 96 0.95 13.07 17.47
C GLY A 96 1.83 14.26 17.88
N LYS A 97 1.96 14.56 19.18
CA LYS A 97 2.81 15.65 19.67
C LYS A 97 4.30 15.35 19.53
N ASN A 98 4.65 14.06 19.57
CA ASN A 98 6.01 13.59 19.40
C ASN A 98 6.04 12.45 18.37
N GLU A 99 6.90 12.54 17.37
CA GLU A 99 7.18 11.42 16.49
C GLU A 99 8.13 10.43 17.20
N PRO A 100 7.81 9.13 17.21
CA PRO A 100 8.69 8.12 17.78
C PRO A 100 9.85 7.82 16.82
N SER A 101 10.99 7.37 17.37
CA SER A 101 12.02 6.74 16.54
C SER A 101 11.49 5.44 15.92
N VAL A 102 12.07 5.01 14.81
CA VAL A 102 11.71 3.74 14.15
C VAL A 102 11.78 2.56 15.13
N THR A 103 12.83 2.51 15.95
CA THR A 103 12.99 1.48 16.99
C THR A 103 11.82 1.48 17.97
N LEU A 104 11.41 2.65 18.45
CA LEU A 104 10.30 2.74 19.40
C LEU A 104 8.96 2.38 18.75
N ALA A 105 8.72 2.81 17.53
CA ALA A 105 7.52 2.48 16.79
C ALA A 105 7.40 0.96 16.56
N LEU A 106 8.50 0.28 16.21
CA LEU A 106 8.52 -1.18 16.09
C LEU A 106 8.28 -1.89 17.43
N LEU A 107 8.83 -1.38 18.54
CA LEU A 107 8.56 -1.92 19.87
C LEU A 107 7.06 -1.79 20.24
N ILE A 108 6.43 -0.67 19.94
CA ILE A 108 4.99 -0.46 20.14
C ILE A 108 4.17 -1.47 19.34
N VAL A 109 4.49 -1.68 18.05
CA VAL A 109 3.80 -2.65 17.19
C VAL A 109 3.87 -4.06 17.77
N ARG A 110 5.06 -4.47 18.21
CA ARG A 110 5.28 -5.79 18.84
C ARG A 110 4.55 -5.93 20.17
N ALA A 111 4.60 -4.91 21.03
CA ALA A 111 3.91 -4.93 22.32
C ALA A 111 2.38 -4.97 22.16
N CYS A 112 1.83 -4.37 21.10
CA CYS A 112 0.40 -4.44 20.78
C CYS A 112 0.00 -5.73 20.05
N GLY A 113 0.95 -6.57 19.62
CA GLY A 113 0.68 -7.84 18.94
C GLY A 113 0.26 -7.73 17.47
N TYR A 114 0.63 -6.65 16.79
CA TYR A 114 0.30 -6.45 15.38
C TYR A 114 1.37 -7.03 14.44
N PRO A 115 0.97 -7.63 13.30
CA PRO A 115 1.90 -8.26 12.38
C PRO A 115 2.64 -7.26 11.48
N LYS A 116 2.04 -6.10 11.18
CA LYS A 116 2.59 -5.09 10.28
C LYS A 116 2.72 -3.74 10.97
N PHE A 117 3.72 -2.99 10.56
CA PHE A 117 3.97 -1.63 11.06
C PHE A 117 2.88 -0.66 10.60
N GLU A 118 2.49 -0.81 9.34
CA GLU A 118 1.54 0.02 8.62
C GLU A 118 0.11 -0.07 9.17
N ASP A 119 -0.19 -1.14 9.92
CA ASP A 119 -1.49 -1.30 10.60
C ASP A 119 -1.63 -0.34 11.81
N ILE A 120 -0.51 0.21 12.30
CA ILE A 120 -0.50 1.13 13.45
C ILE A 120 0.04 2.50 13.06
N PHE A 121 1.05 2.57 12.21
CA PHE A 121 1.72 3.81 11.81
C PHE A 121 1.63 3.98 10.30
N TYR A 122 1.04 5.08 9.85
CA TYR A 122 0.81 5.32 8.42
C TYR A 122 0.99 6.79 8.06
N LEU A 123 1.22 7.05 6.78
CA LEU A 123 1.36 8.41 6.27
C LEU A 123 0.03 8.88 5.70
N GLU A 124 -0.36 10.10 6.07
CA GLU A 124 -1.47 10.80 5.44
C GLU A 124 -0.97 12.09 4.77
N PRO A 125 -1.51 12.47 3.60
CA PRO A 125 -1.26 13.77 3.03
C PRO A 125 -1.66 14.89 3.98
N ILE A 126 -0.82 15.92 4.07
CA ILE A 126 -1.20 17.18 4.72
C ILE A 126 -2.21 17.85 3.78
N ARG A 127 -3.47 17.98 4.23
CA ARG A 127 -4.49 18.74 3.52
C ARG A 127 -4.63 20.09 4.23
N ASP A 128 -4.37 21.17 3.50
CA ASP A 128 -4.66 22.53 3.92
C ASP A 128 -6.17 22.78 4.06
#